data_AF-X0UJG6-F1
#
_entry.id   AF-X0UJG6-F1
#
_cell.length_a   1.000
_cell.length_b   1.000
_cell.length_c   1.000
_cell.angle_alpha   90.00
_cell.angle_beta   90.00
_cell.angle_gamma   90.00
#
_symmetry.space_group_name_H-M   'P 1'
#
loop_
_entity.id
_entity.type
_entity.pdbx_description
1 polymer ?
#
loop_
_entity_poly.entity_id
_entity_poly.type
_entity_poly.pdbx_seq_one_letter_code
_entity_poly.pdbx_strand_id
1 'polypeptide(L)'
;AIAEYLERLGNILITLHDLIFDKIFYPDAKIEKITRVSVHWQKYLKNHGHDKTRELIHSDIIEQGNKKIYYSKNLRHFGESILLLLNNKLKYCKVVFEIFCEEPILIAPKNSA
;
A
#
# COMPACT_ATOMS: atom_id res chain seq x y z
N ALA A 1 -11.05 3.90 -6.12
CA ALA A 1 -9.70 4.07 -6.72
C ALA A 1 -8.55 4.21 -5.69
N ILE A 2 -8.28 5.38 -5.10
CA ILE A 2 -7.04 5.58 -4.28
C ILE A 2 -7.06 4.78 -2.97
N ALA A 3 -8.18 4.80 -2.23
CA ALA A 3 -8.30 4.07 -0.98
C ALA A 3 -8.13 2.54 -1.19
N GLU A 4 -8.76 1.99 -2.23
CA GLU A 4 -8.61 0.58 -2.60
C GLU A 4 -7.18 0.24 -3.02
N TYR A 5 -6.54 1.12 -3.80
CA TYR A 5 -5.15 0.94 -4.18
C TYR A 5 -4.24 0.89 -2.94
N LEU A 6 -4.41 1.80 -1.99
CA LEU A 6 -3.62 1.82 -0.75
C LEU A 6 -3.87 0.57 0.10
N GLU A 7 -5.12 0.14 0.24
CA GLU A 7 -5.45 -1.08 0.98
C GLU A 7 -4.82 -2.31 0.33
N ARG A 8 -4.99 -2.49 -0.99
CA ARG A 8 -4.40 -3.60 -1.74
C ARG A 8 -2.88 -3.60 -1.62
N LEU A 9 -2.25 -2.44 -1.82
CA LEU A 9 -0.80 -2.31 -1.72
C LEU A 9 -0.32 -2.61 -0.29
N GLY A 10 -1.01 -2.11 0.72
CA GLY A 10 -0.68 -2.38 2.13
C GLY A 10 -0.75 -3.88 2.44
N ASN A 11 -1.82 -4.56 2.00
CA ASN A 11 -1.97 -6.01 2.14
C ASN A 11 -0.86 -6.79 1.44
N ILE A 12 -0.47 -6.40 0.22
CA ILE A 12 0.63 -7.04 -0.51
C ILE A 12 1.96 -6.88 0.24
N LEU A 13 2.26 -5.69 0.76
CA LEU A 13 3.48 -5.45 1.53
C LEU A 13 3.53 -6.32 2.80
N ILE A 14 2.41 -6.42 3.52
CA ILE A 14 2.32 -7.30 4.71
C ILE A 14 2.44 -8.78 4.32
N THR A 15 1.91 -9.18 3.17
CA THR A 15 1.99 -10.60 2.76
C THR A 15 3.39 -11.01 2.32
N LEU A 16 4.15 -10.09 1.72
CA LEU A 16 5.42 -10.40 1.05
C LEU A 16 6.66 -9.95 1.83
N HIS A 17 6.53 -9.37 3.03
CA HIS A 17 7.66 -8.79 3.75
C HIS A 17 8.79 -9.80 4.04
N ASP A 18 8.44 -11.06 4.33
CA ASP A 18 9.42 -12.11 4.68
C ASP A 18 10.30 -12.53 3.50
N LEU A 19 9.88 -12.24 2.27
CA LEU A 19 10.62 -12.61 1.06
C LEU A 19 12.02 -11.95 1.04
N ILE A 20 12.21 -10.84 1.75
CA ILE A 20 13.51 -10.17 1.87
C ILE A 20 14.56 -11.03 2.58
N PHE A 21 14.16 -12.07 3.32
CA PHE A 21 15.09 -13.00 3.97
C PHE A 21 15.51 -14.16 3.07
N ASP A 22 14.78 -14.43 1.99
CA ASP A 22 15.13 -15.47 1.05
C ASP A 22 16.39 -15.06 0.25
N LYS A 23 17.52 -15.75 0.49
CA LYS A 23 18.80 -15.43 -0.17
C LYS A 23 18.85 -15.89 -1.64
N ILE A 24 17.95 -16.76 -2.08
CA ILE A 24 17.80 -17.16 -3.49
C ILE A 24 17.12 -16.03 -4.27
N PHE A 25 16.00 -15.52 -3.76
CA PHE A 25 15.27 -14.43 -4.43
C PHE A 25 15.92 -13.06 -4.18
N TYR A 26 16.44 -12.82 -2.99
CA TYR A 26 17.09 -11.59 -2.56
C TYR A 26 18.52 -11.87 -2.07
N PRO A 27 19.47 -12.17 -2.96
CA PRO A 27 20.88 -12.26 -2.57
C PRO A 27 21.42 -10.91 -2.10
N ASP A 28 22.58 -10.92 -1.44
CA ASP A 28 23.20 -9.72 -0.85
C ASP A 28 23.40 -8.58 -1.85
N ALA A 29 23.76 -8.89 -3.10
CA ALA A 29 23.85 -7.91 -4.18
C ALA A 29 22.51 -7.19 -4.47
N LYS A 30 21.36 -7.85 -4.26
CA LYS A 30 20.05 -7.18 -4.36
C LYS A 30 19.78 -6.27 -3.17
N ILE A 31 20.18 -6.65 -1.96
CA ILE A 31 20.08 -5.76 -0.78
C ILE A 31 20.94 -4.51 -0.97
N GLU A 32 22.17 -4.66 -1.45
CA GLU A 32 23.01 -3.54 -1.84
C GLU A 32 22.32 -2.64 -2.88
N LYS A 33 21.70 -3.23 -3.91
CA LYS A 33 20.97 -2.46 -4.91
C LYS A 33 19.79 -1.70 -4.32
N ILE A 34 19.00 -2.33 -3.45
CA ILE A 34 17.85 -1.72 -2.77
C ILE A 34 18.31 -0.53 -1.93
N THR A 35 19.38 -0.69 -1.15
CA THR A 35 19.87 0.38 -0.26
C THR A 35 20.43 1.59 -1.01
N ARG A 36 20.76 1.49 -2.32
CA ARG A 36 21.23 2.64 -3.13
C ARG A 36 20.22 3.76 -3.28
N VAL A 37 18.95 3.53 -2.97
CA VAL A 37 17.91 4.56 -3.04
C VAL A 37 18.11 5.68 -2.02
N SER A 38 18.96 5.49 -1.01
CA SER A 38 19.23 6.52 0.00
C SER A 38 20.56 6.33 0.70
N VAL A 39 21.26 7.45 0.93
CA VAL A 39 22.54 7.50 1.64
C VAL A 39 22.44 6.92 3.05
N HIS A 40 21.29 7.10 3.72
CA HIS A 40 21.06 6.56 5.06
C HIS A 40 21.13 5.03 5.06
N TRP A 41 20.46 4.39 4.10
CA TRP A 41 20.44 2.94 3.94
C TRP A 41 21.81 2.38 3.56
N GLN A 42 22.54 3.05 2.66
CA GLN A 42 23.91 2.66 2.32
C GLN A 42 24.84 2.73 3.53
N LYS A 43 24.74 3.79 4.33
CA LYS A 43 25.53 3.93 5.57
C LYS A 43 25.17 2.84 6.58
N TYR A 44 23.88 2.53 6.72
CA TYR A 44 23.43 1.46 7.60
C TYR A 44 23.99 0.10 7.18
N LEU A 45 23.92 -0.23 5.89
CA LEU A 45 24.48 -1.46 5.33
C LEU A 45 25.98 -1.57 5.57
N LYS A 46 26.74 -0.49 5.33
CA LYS A 46 28.19 -0.46 5.57
C LYS A 46 28.54 -0.73 7.03
N ASN A 47 27.73 -0.23 7.96
CA ASN A 47 28.02 -0.30 9.39
C ASN A 47 27.56 -1.61 10.05
N HIS A 48 26.50 -2.25 9.54
CA HIS A 48 25.84 -3.38 10.21
C HIS A 48 25.79 -4.67 9.39
N GLY A 49 26.13 -4.62 8.10
CA GLY A 49 26.09 -5.78 7.20
C GLY A 49 24.69 -6.13 6.70
N HIS A 50 24.64 -7.12 5.80
CA HIS A 50 23.44 -7.45 5.02
C HIS A 50 22.30 -8.00 5.88
N ASP A 51 22.57 -8.90 6.82
CA ASP A 51 21.52 -9.55 7.61
C ASP A 51 20.76 -8.53 8.48
N LYS A 52 21.46 -7.63 9.18
CA LYS A 52 20.82 -6.54 9.94
C LYS A 52 20.07 -5.54 9.05
N THR A 53 20.58 -5.32 7.85
CA THR A 53 19.89 -4.47 6.86
C THR A 53 18.59 -5.11 6.37
N ARG A 54 18.54 -6.44 6.20
CA ARG A 54 17.31 -7.18 5.87
C ARG A 54 16.27 -7.04 6.97
N GLU A 55 16.66 -7.18 8.24
CA GLU A 55 15.76 -6.96 9.38
C GLU A 55 15.15 -5.55 9.37
N LEU A 56 15.96 -4.53 9.08
CA LEU A 56 15.49 -3.15 9.00
C LEU A 56 14.52 -2.96 7.81
N ILE A 57 14.87 -3.46 6.61
CA ILE A 57 13.99 -3.39 5.44
C ILE A 57 12.67 -4.10 5.71
N HIS A 58 12.71 -5.27 6.34
CA HIS A 58 11.54 -6.03 6.73
C HIS A 58 10.61 -5.22 7.66
N SER A 59 11.16 -4.64 8.72
CA SER A 59 10.40 -3.78 9.65
C SER A 59 9.76 -2.60 8.92
N ASP A 60 10.51 -1.94 8.06
CA ASP A 60 10.02 -0.81 7.26
C ASP A 60 8.89 -1.23 6.32
N ILE A 61 8.98 -2.40 5.65
CA ILE A 61 7.92 -2.91 4.78
C ILE A 61 6.63 -3.12 5.57
N ILE A 62 6.71 -3.74 6.76
CA ILE A 62 5.55 -3.95 7.65
C ILE A 62 4.93 -2.61 8.06
N GLU A 63 5.77 -1.66 8.51
CA GLU A 63 5.31 -0.34 8.92
C GLU A 63 4.59 0.39 7.78
N GLN A 64 5.18 0.38 6.58
CA GLN A 64 4.59 0.99 5.39
C GLN A 64 3.29 0.28 4.98
N GLY A 65 3.23 -1.05 5.09
CA GLY A 65 2.03 -1.83 4.84
C GLY A 65 0.87 -1.42 5.73
N ASN A 66 1.12 -1.38 7.05
CA ASN A 66 0.14 -0.96 8.06
C ASN A 66 -0.31 0.50 7.86
N LYS A 67 0.62 1.42 7.59
CA LYS A 67 0.31 2.83 7.31
C LYS A 67 -0.63 2.99 6.12
N LYS A 68 -0.41 2.24 5.03
CA LYS A 68 -1.27 2.31 3.84
C LYS A 68 -2.69 1.83 4.13
N ILE A 69 -2.85 0.74 4.89
CA ILE A 69 -4.18 0.26 5.33
C ILE A 69 -4.85 1.26 6.26
N TYR A 70 -4.09 1.90 7.15
CA TYR A 70 -4.62 2.95 8.01
C TYR A 70 -5.11 4.15 7.17
N TYR A 71 -4.31 4.63 6.22
CA TYR A 71 -4.68 5.75 5.35
C TYR A 71 -5.84 5.43 4.42
N SER A 72 -5.99 4.19 3.93
CA SER A 72 -7.15 3.80 3.12
C SER A 72 -8.45 3.97 3.91
N LYS A 73 -8.47 3.52 5.17
CA LYS A 73 -9.63 3.67 6.07
C LYS A 73 -9.94 5.13 6.34
N ASN A 74 -8.92 5.95 6.63
CA ASN A 74 -9.12 7.38 6.86
C ASN A 74 -9.68 8.09 5.62
N LEU A 75 -9.22 7.75 4.42
CA LEU A 75 -9.73 8.34 3.18
C LEU A 75 -11.21 7.99 2.94
N ARG A 76 -11.60 6.74 3.19
CA ARG A 76 -13.02 6.33 3.12
C ARG A 76 -13.87 7.13 4.11
N HIS A 77 -13.44 7.18 5.37
CA HIS A 77 -14.16 7.90 6.41
C HIS A 77 -14.28 9.40 6.10
N PHE A 78 -13.22 10.01 5.56
CA PHE A 78 -13.26 11.40 5.12
C PHE A 78 -14.28 11.60 3.99
N GLY A 79 -14.25 10.75 2.96
CA GLY A 79 -15.20 10.80 1.85
C GLY A 79 -16.65 10.68 2.31
N GLU A 80 -16.94 9.70 3.18
CA GLU A 80 -18.26 9.49 3.78
C GLU A 80 -18.73 10.70 4.60
N SER A 81 -17.82 11.29 5.39
CA SER A 81 -18.13 12.47 6.21
C SER A 81 -18.49 13.70 5.36
N ILE A 82 -17.76 13.92 4.26
CA ILE A 82 -18.07 14.99 3.31
C ILE A 82 -19.40 14.72 2.61
N LEU A 83 -19.66 13.47 2.20
CA LEU A 83 -20.90 13.08 1.55
C LEU A 83 -22.11 13.34 2.45
N LEU A 84 -22.02 12.92 3.72
CA LEU A 84 -23.03 13.16 4.73
C LEU A 84 -23.28 14.65 4.94
N LEU A 85 -22.21 15.44 5.05
CA LEU A 85 -22.31 16.90 5.20
C LEU A 85 -23.03 17.56 4.02
N LEU A 86 -22.66 17.20 2.79
CA LEU A 86 -23.25 17.75 1.57
C LEU A 86 -24.73 17.40 1.45
N ASN A 87 -25.07 16.12 1.64
CA ASN A 87 -26.45 15.64 1.56
C ASN A 87 -27.34 16.21 2.66
N ASN A 88 -26.80 16.41 3.87
CA ASN A 88 -27.54 17.09 4.93
C ASN A 88 -27.79 18.57 4.61
N LYS A 89 -26.79 19.27 4.05
CA LYS A 89 -26.89 20.70 3.74
C LYS A 89 -27.86 20.99 2.59
N LEU A 90 -27.95 20.09 1.59
CA LEU A 90 -28.75 20.28 0.38
C LEU A 90 -30.03 19.42 0.35
N LYS A 91 -30.42 18.84 1.48
CA LYS A 91 -31.59 17.96 1.63
C LYS A 91 -32.88 18.52 1.04
N TYR A 92 -33.13 19.83 1.20
CA TYR A 92 -34.36 20.49 0.70
C TYR A 92 -34.27 20.95 -0.75
N CYS A 93 -33.07 20.95 -1.33
CA CYS A 93 -32.82 21.36 -2.71
C CYS A 93 -33.05 20.22 -3.72
N LYS A 94 -33.45 19.03 -3.26
CA LYS A 94 -33.61 17.81 -4.08
C LYS A 94 -32.34 17.42 -4.84
N VAL A 95 -31.17 17.75 -4.29
CA VAL A 95 -29.85 17.36 -4.81
C VAL A 95 -29.29 16.25 -3.92
N VAL A 96 -28.79 15.17 -4.52
CA VAL A 96 -28.14 14.06 -3.83
C VAL A 96 -26.73 13.90 -4.41
N PHE A 97 -25.74 13.82 -3.54
CA PHE A 97 -24.36 13.51 -3.86
C PHE A 97 -24.11 12.04 -3.56
N GLU A 98 -23.32 11.40 -4.42
CA GLU A 98 -22.87 10.02 -4.29
C GLU A 98 -21.38 9.93 -4.65
N ILE A 99 -20.69 8.93 -4.11
CA ILE A 99 -19.31 8.63 -4.49
C ILE A 99 -19.37 7.70 -5.70
N PHE A 100 -18.85 8.16 -6.84
CA PHE A 100 -18.72 7.33 -8.02
C PHE A 100 -17.59 6.31 -7.85
N CYS A 101 -17.91 5.03 -7.98
CA CYS A 101 -16.93 3.94 -8.07
C CYS A 101 -17.02 3.35 -9.48
N GLU A 102 -15.93 3.38 -10.25
CA GLU A 102 -15.85 2.57 -11.46
C GLU A 102 -15.91 1.08 -11.07
N GLU A 103 -16.90 0.35 -11.58
CA GLU A 103 -16.92 -1.10 -11.43
C GLU A 103 -15.65 -1.70 -12.07
N PRO A 104 -14.93 -2.61 -11.39
CA PRO A 104 -13.84 -3.31 -12.01
C PRO A 104 -14.41 -4.15 -13.16
N ILE A 105 -13.93 -3.90 -14.39
CA ILE A 105 -14.22 -4.76 -15.54
C ILE A 105 -13.72 -6.16 -15.18
N LEU A 106 -14.63 -7.03 -14.76
CA LEU A 106 -14.38 -8.46 -14.62
C LEU A 106 -14.18 -9.01 -16.03
N ILE A 107 -12.93 -9.09 -16.48
CA ILE A 107 -12.58 -9.86 -17.66
C ILE A 107 -12.80 -11.33 -17.29
N ALA A 108 -14.03 -11.81 -17.46
CA ALA A 108 -14.32 -13.23 -17.40
C ALA A 108 -13.45 -13.94 -18.44
N PRO A 109 -12.81 -15.08 -18.12
CA PRO A 109 -12.14 -15.87 -19.13
C PRO A 109 -13.20 -16.30 -20.14
N LYS A 110 -13.02 -15.92 -21.41
CA LYS A 110 -13.77 -16.53 -22.51
C LYS A 110 -13.50 -18.03 -22.40
N ASN A 111 -14.53 -18.79 -22.03
CA ASN A 111 -14.55 -20.23 -22.22
C ASN A 111 -14.14 -20.51 -23.67
N SER A 112 -12.94 -21.07 -23.85
CA SER A 112 -12.54 -21.70 -25.11
C SER A 112 -13.31 -23.01 -25.20
N ALA A 113 -14.19 -23.05 -26.21
CA ALA A 113 -14.88 -24.25 -26.68
C ALA A 113 -13.90 -25.35 -27.12
#